data_AF-A0A7J3ZR63-F1
#
_entry.id   AF-A0A7J3ZR63-F1
#
_cell.length_a   1.000
_cell.length_b   1.000
_cell.length_c   1.000
_cell.angle_alpha   90.00
_cell.angle_beta   90.00
_cell.angle_gamma   90.00
#
_symmetry.space_group_name_H-M   'P 1'
#
loop_
_entity.id
_entity.type
_entity.pdbx_description
1 polymer ?
#
loop_
_entity_poly.entity_id
_entity_poly.type
_entity_poly.pdbx_seq_one_letter_code
_entity_poly.pdbx_strand_id
1 'polypeptide(L)'
;MKTYKGNLIFSGFQGPAVIVEPETKWRFVFWQGAQYVACVDLGGEVWFTPEWLETNSPEDFHCYEPIMDKRCKFSSVEILEAGVARSRVKWHYACCNVKYEIFHGNTEADEYYTVYPDGIAIRKLVAWPGDLNDFGGNPNFWQVLEYILINGVGTRPDEVIDRNEAFTFMNEKGEKIIFKWPLPANDRIPLCEIHPEIKDWKIYIGKIGLKDRPSPFAAFIKDPRFFPYKPCIYCNGDHPFFGLFHANAVWKHWPANPMENFILAVEAEEEEWGKIPTHTSFLDCNYTSVPADVPPKGCVWLFLVGASEKSDDKQILNVVKSWAVPAKIQTGYESRRLSWGLSHGPILYEGYCYSERAYVFRLEGTEKLEFNLIPVEKVINPVFKVENWSGKEPHIIVDGEKMGEESFRWQFDGRSLIIWVKGEFINQAKITIE
;
A
#
# COMPACT_ATOMS: atom_id res chain seq x y z
N MET A 1 2.60 -8.18 -17.54
CA MET A 1 2.92 -6.96 -16.76
C MET A 1 3.95 -6.10 -17.51
N LYS A 2 3.89 -4.76 -17.41
CA LYS A 2 4.86 -3.81 -18.00
C LYS A 2 5.11 -2.63 -17.05
N THR A 3 6.31 -2.06 -17.07
CA THR A 3 6.66 -0.84 -16.33
C THR A 3 7.46 0.10 -17.20
N TYR A 4 7.08 1.38 -17.24
CA TYR A 4 7.74 2.36 -18.10
C TYR A 4 7.57 3.79 -17.60
N LYS A 5 8.44 4.68 -18.07
CA LYS A 5 8.28 6.13 -17.97
C LYS A 5 7.54 6.64 -19.20
N GLY A 6 6.62 7.57 -19.01
CA GLY A 6 5.85 8.17 -20.10
C GLY A 6 5.23 9.50 -19.69
N ASN A 7 4.33 10.02 -20.51
CA ASN A 7 3.44 11.11 -20.12
C ASN A 7 2.04 10.54 -19.90
N LEU A 8 1.39 10.98 -18.83
CA LEU A 8 0.00 10.67 -18.53
C LEU A 8 -0.82 11.95 -18.61
N ILE A 9 -2.06 11.82 -19.09
CA ILE A 9 -3.05 12.88 -19.07
C ILE A 9 -4.10 12.49 -18.04
N PHE A 10 -4.37 13.38 -17.10
CA PHE A 10 -5.45 13.25 -16.13
C PHE A 10 -6.11 14.61 -15.95
N SER A 11 -7.44 14.66 -16.01
CA SER A 11 -8.20 15.90 -15.87
C SER A 11 -7.79 17.00 -16.87
N GLY A 12 -7.33 16.60 -18.07
CA GLY A 12 -6.80 17.49 -19.10
C GLY A 12 -5.37 18.00 -18.88
N PHE A 13 -4.74 17.68 -17.74
CA PHE A 13 -3.36 18.02 -17.46
C PHE A 13 -2.43 16.90 -17.93
N GLN A 14 -1.42 17.25 -18.71
CA GLN A 14 -0.37 16.32 -19.13
C GLN A 14 0.86 16.49 -18.25
N GLY A 15 1.46 15.38 -17.83
CA GLY A 15 2.72 15.41 -17.09
C GLY A 15 3.48 14.08 -17.14
N PRO A 16 4.78 14.09 -16.81
CA PRO A 16 5.59 12.87 -16.70
C PRO A 16 5.00 11.92 -15.65
N ALA A 17 5.09 10.63 -15.95
CA ALA A 17 4.66 9.57 -15.05
C ALA A 17 5.58 8.35 -15.12
N VAL A 18 5.65 7.63 -14.00
CA VAL A 18 5.98 6.19 -14.01
C VAL A 18 4.66 5.43 -13.98
N ILE A 19 4.51 4.46 -14.88
CA ILE A 19 3.31 3.64 -15.02
C ILE A 19 3.72 2.18 -14.89
N VAL A 20 3.00 1.44 -14.05
CA VAL A 20 3.09 0.00 -13.91
C VAL A 20 1.75 -0.59 -14.32
N GLU A 21 1.74 -1.38 -15.38
CA GLU A 21 0.57 -2.08 -15.94
C GLU A 21 0.63 -3.57 -15.55
N PRO A 22 -0.11 -4.01 -14.52
CA PRO A 22 -0.30 -5.41 -14.18
C PRO A 22 -1.12 -6.15 -15.24
N GLU A 23 -1.47 -7.42 -14.98
CA GLU A 23 -2.38 -8.21 -15.82
C GLU A 23 -3.85 -8.02 -15.41
N THR A 24 -4.20 -6.79 -15.04
CA THR A 24 -5.53 -6.37 -14.57
C THR A 24 -6.02 -5.14 -15.33
N LYS A 25 -7.26 -4.69 -15.08
CA LYS A 25 -7.82 -3.48 -15.71
C LYS A 25 -7.37 -2.17 -15.06
N TRP A 26 -6.83 -2.26 -13.85
CA TRP A 26 -6.26 -1.12 -13.12
C TRP A 26 -4.74 -1.15 -13.22
N ARG A 27 -4.12 -0.01 -12.96
CA ARG A 27 -2.66 0.15 -13.02
C ARG A 27 -2.18 1.05 -11.90
N PHE A 28 -0.89 0.99 -11.59
CA PHE A 28 -0.28 1.93 -10.65
C PHE A 28 0.36 3.06 -11.43
N VAL A 29 0.08 4.30 -11.04
CA VAL A 29 0.61 5.50 -11.66
C VAL A 29 1.24 6.39 -10.61
N PHE A 30 2.39 6.96 -10.96
CA PHE A 30 3.11 7.96 -10.19
C PHE A 30 3.26 9.15 -11.12
N TRP A 31 2.35 10.11 -11.02
CA TRP A 31 2.21 11.18 -12.00
C TRP A 31 2.53 12.54 -11.40
N GLN A 32 3.25 13.37 -12.15
CA GLN A 32 3.72 14.68 -11.68
C GLN A 32 2.58 15.60 -11.21
N GLY A 33 1.42 15.58 -11.88
CA GLY A 33 0.29 16.42 -11.48
C GLY A 33 -0.34 16.01 -10.15
N ALA A 34 -0.01 14.82 -9.64
CA ALA A 34 -0.34 14.35 -8.30
C ALA A 34 0.91 14.29 -7.40
N GLN A 35 1.96 15.07 -7.69
CA GLN A 35 3.23 15.11 -6.94
C GLN A 35 3.89 13.73 -6.83
N TYR A 36 3.72 12.87 -7.83
CA TYR A 36 4.18 11.48 -7.86
C TYR A 36 3.63 10.59 -6.75
N VAL A 37 2.61 11.04 -6.00
CA VAL A 37 1.83 10.18 -5.10
C VAL A 37 1.39 8.94 -5.87
N ALA A 38 1.63 7.78 -5.26
CA ALA A 38 1.25 6.51 -5.85
C ALA A 38 -0.28 6.39 -5.91
N CYS A 39 -0.82 6.23 -7.10
CA CYS A 39 -2.24 6.08 -7.32
C CYS A 39 -2.55 4.75 -8.02
N VAL A 40 -3.63 4.10 -7.62
CA VAL A 40 -4.26 3.01 -8.37
C VAL A 40 -5.25 3.65 -9.34
N ASP A 41 -4.92 3.65 -10.63
CA ASP A 41 -5.80 4.11 -11.70
C ASP A 41 -6.84 3.03 -12.01
N LEU A 42 -8.10 3.32 -11.68
CA LEU A 42 -9.24 2.41 -11.83
C LEU A 42 -9.99 2.62 -13.16
N GLY A 43 -9.47 3.51 -14.02
CA GLY A 43 -10.06 3.88 -15.30
C GLY A 43 -11.12 4.97 -15.18
N GLY A 44 -11.28 5.70 -16.30
CA GLY A 44 -12.31 6.74 -16.44
C GLY A 44 -12.15 7.89 -15.45
N GLU A 45 -10.95 8.44 -15.31
CA GLU A 45 -10.65 9.58 -14.42
C GLU A 45 -10.91 9.33 -12.92
N VAL A 46 -10.97 8.06 -12.49
CA VAL A 46 -11.12 7.70 -11.07
C VAL A 46 -9.89 6.96 -10.58
N TRP A 47 -9.17 7.56 -9.62
CA TRP A 47 -8.00 6.94 -9.00
C TRP A 47 -8.22 6.75 -7.50
N PHE A 48 -7.38 5.93 -6.88
CA PHE A 48 -7.32 5.73 -5.45
C PHE A 48 -5.88 5.88 -4.96
N THR A 49 -5.67 6.45 -3.77
CA THR A 49 -4.38 6.38 -3.09
C THR A 49 -4.57 5.99 -1.62
N PRO A 50 -3.70 5.13 -1.05
CA PRO A 50 -3.64 4.86 0.37
C PRO A 50 -2.82 5.93 1.13
N GLU A 51 -2.65 7.12 0.57
CA GLU A 51 -1.96 8.28 1.17
C GLU A 51 -0.42 8.12 1.30
N TRP A 52 0.17 8.86 2.24
CA TRP A 52 1.59 9.16 2.44
C TRP A 52 1.91 9.32 3.93
N LEU A 53 3.08 9.85 4.27
CA LEU A 53 3.45 10.33 5.60
C LEU A 53 3.09 11.81 5.70
N GLU A 54 2.28 12.17 6.69
CA GLU A 54 1.83 13.53 6.94
C GLU A 54 1.95 13.91 8.42
N THR A 55 2.20 15.19 8.66
CA THR A 55 1.98 15.81 9.97
C THR A 55 1.43 17.23 9.81
N ASN A 56 0.97 17.82 10.90
CA ASN A 56 0.61 19.24 10.94
C ASN A 56 1.15 19.89 12.22
N SER A 57 1.15 21.23 12.22
CA SER A 57 1.59 22.02 13.36
C SER A 57 0.45 22.82 13.98
N PRO A 58 0.34 22.87 15.33
CA PRO A 58 -0.54 23.80 16.01
C PRO A 58 -0.02 25.25 15.98
N GLU A 59 1.23 25.50 15.56
CA GLU A 59 1.83 26.84 15.56
C GLU A 59 1.51 27.65 14.31
N ASP A 60 1.37 26.98 13.15
CA ASP A 60 1.23 27.64 11.85
C ASP A 60 0.04 27.16 11.01
N PHE A 61 -0.75 26.23 11.54
CA PHE A 61 -1.91 25.59 10.90
C PHE A 61 -1.61 24.95 9.52
N HIS A 62 -0.34 24.84 9.13
CA HIS A 62 0.03 24.17 7.90
C HIS A 62 0.00 22.65 8.09
N CYS A 63 -0.36 21.98 7.01
CA CYS A 63 -0.04 20.59 6.81
C CYS A 63 1.32 20.45 6.12
N TYR A 64 2.07 19.43 6.51
CA TYR A 64 3.39 19.06 6.04
C TYR A 64 3.32 17.71 5.35
N GLU A 65 3.27 17.74 4.02
CA GLU A 65 2.94 16.57 3.22
C GLU A 65 3.36 16.73 1.74
N PRO A 66 3.54 15.63 0.98
CA PRO A 66 3.98 15.69 -0.41
C PRO A 66 3.05 16.49 -1.34
N ILE A 67 1.75 16.55 -1.07
CA ILE A 67 0.81 17.27 -1.96
C ILE A 67 0.93 18.79 -1.86
N MET A 68 1.66 19.29 -0.88
CA MET A 68 2.02 20.71 -0.76
C MET A 68 3.17 21.10 -1.69
N ASP A 69 3.96 20.14 -2.16
CA ASP A 69 5.05 20.35 -3.12
C ASP A 69 4.50 20.57 -4.55
N LYS A 70 3.74 21.65 -4.76
CA LYS A 70 3.01 21.91 -6.02
C LYS A 70 3.90 21.89 -7.26
N ARG A 71 5.21 22.13 -7.10
CA ARG A 71 6.23 22.15 -8.16
C ARG A 71 7.14 20.92 -8.20
N CYS A 72 6.91 19.90 -7.37
CA CYS A 72 7.75 18.69 -7.27
C CYS A 72 9.24 19.02 -7.04
N LYS A 73 9.55 19.96 -6.14
CA LYS A 73 10.92 20.31 -5.74
C LYS A 73 11.61 19.20 -4.94
N PHE A 74 10.82 18.45 -4.16
CA PHE A 74 11.29 17.44 -3.23
C PHE A 74 10.75 16.04 -3.58
N SER A 75 9.66 15.97 -4.35
CA SER A 75 9.09 14.70 -4.80
C SER A 75 9.76 14.14 -6.06
N SER A 76 10.15 12.86 -6.04
CA SER A 76 10.76 12.17 -7.18
C SER A 76 10.42 10.67 -7.22
N VAL A 77 10.45 10.08 -8.42
CA VAL A 77 10.10 8.67 -8.63
C VAL A 77 11.18 7.94 -9.46
N GLU A 78 11.50 6.71 -9.04
CA GLU A 78 12.50 5.85 -9.65
C GLU A 78 11.96 4.43 -9.86
N ILE A 79 12.21 3.85 -11.03
CA ILE A 79 11.96 2.42 -11.28
C ILE A 79 13.18 1.65 -10.79
N LEU A 80 13.03 0.88 -9.72
CA LEU A 80 14.09 0.03 -9.17
C LEU A 80 14.17 -1.33 -9.89
N GLU A 81 13.02 -1.84 -10.31
CA GLU A 81 12.90 -3.14 -10.98
C GLU A 81 11.71 -3.10 -11.95
N ALA A 82 11.90 -3.60 -13.17
CA ALA A 82 10.86 -3.71 -14.17
C ALA A 82 10.93 -5.07 -14.86
N GLY A 83 9.98 -5.95 -14.58
CA GLY A 83 9.86 -7.22 -15.28
C GLY A 83 8.45 -7.79 -15.21
N VAL A 84 8.31 -9.01 -15.74
CA VAL A 84 7.00 -9.64 -15.92
C VAL A 84 6.46 -10.32 -14.67
N ALA A 85 7.33 -10.65 -13.69
CA ALA A 85 6.97 -11.29 -12.44
C ALA A 85 6.70 -10.29 -11.30
N ARG A 86 7.36 -9.13 -11.34
CA ARG A 86 7.06 -7.98 -10.48
C ARG A 86 7.71 -6.70 -11.02
N SER A 87 7.24 -5.57 -10.50
CA SER A 87 7.88 -4.27 -10.63
C SER A 87 8.11 -3.65 -9.26
N ARG A 88 9.19 -2.89 -9.11
CA ARG A 88 9.47 -2.11 -7.91
C ARG A 88 9.69 -0.66 -8.27
N VAL A 89 8.92 0.22 -7.66
CA VAL A 89 9.01 1.67 -7.85
C VAL A 89 9.29 2.31 -6.50
N LYS A 90 10.29 3.20 -6.45
CA LYS A 90 10.59 4.06 -5.31
C LYS A 90 9.98 5.43 -5.56
N TRP A 91 9.26 5.95 -4.59
CA TRP A 91 8.81 7.33 -4.52
C TRP A 91 9.45 7.98 -3.29
N HIS A 92 10.10 9.12 -3.48
CA HIS A 92 10.75 9.89 -2.41
C HIS A 92 10.12 11.28 -2.34
N TYR A 93 9.93 11.82 -1.13
CA TYR A 93 9.42 13.17 -0.92
C TYR A 93 9.85 13.75 0.43
N ALA A 94 9.75 15.08 0.56
CA ALA A 94 9.83 15.78 1.84
C ALA A 94 8.43 16.17 2.34
N CYS A 95 8.24 16.19 3.66
CA CYS A 95 7.02 16.71 4.28
C CYS A 95 7.15 18.23 4.39
N CYS A 96 6.80 18.95 3.32
CA CYS A 96 6.83 20.41 3.27
C CYS A 96 5.45 21.03 3.40
N ASN A 97 5.38 22.28 3.83
CA ASN A 97 4.18 23.09 3.69
C ASN A 97 4.07 23.70 2.28
N VAL A 98 2.97 24.39 1.98
CA VAL A 98 2.73 25.02 0.66
C VAL A 98 3.74 26.10 0.27
N LYS A 99 4.51 26.62 1.26
CA LYS A 99 5.61 27.58 1.05
C LYS A 99 6.96 26.90 0.78
N TYR A 100 6.97 25.57 0.67
CA TYR A 100 8.16 24.74 0.45
C TYR A 100 9.12 24.71 1.64
N GLU A 101 8.62 24.91 2.84
CA GLU A 101 9.39 24.77 4.07
C GLU A 101 9.17 23.37 4.65
N ILE A 102 10.26 22.65 4.91
CA ILE A 102 10.22 21.25 5.35
C ILE A 102 10.09 21.20 6.87
N PHE A 103 9.18 20.36 7.38
CA PHE A 103 9.01 20.14 8.82
C PHE A 103 10.34 19.73 9.47
N HIS A 104 10.73 20.40 10.56
CA HIS A 104 12.03 20.24 11.22
C HIS A 104 13.25 20.34 10.29
N GLY A 105 13.11 20.98 9.12
CA GLY A 105 14.16 21.24 8.14
C GLY A 105 14.58 20.06 7.25
N ASN A 106 14.31 18.81 7.65
CA ASN A 106 14.74 17.61 6.91
C ASN A 106 13.82 16.39 7.11
N THR A 107 12.53 16.60 7.36
CA THR A 107 11.55 15.51 7.37
C THR A 107 11.30 14.98 5.96
N GLU A 108 11.62 13.72 5.73
CA GLU A 108 11.48 13.04 4.45
C GLU A 108 10.87 11.65 4.60
N ALA A 109 10.45 11.06 3.48
CA ALA A 109 10.03 9.67 3.42
C ALA A 109 10.41 9.02 2.09
N ASP A 110 10.65 7.72 2.16
CA ASP A 110 10.76 6.85 0.98
C ASP A 110 9.64 5.82 1.01
N GLU A 111 8.89 5.73 -0.08
CA GLU A 111 7.90 4.69 -0.30
C GLU A 111 8.31 3.76 -1.43
N TYR A 112 8.12 2.47 -1.21
CA TYR A 112 8.41 1.43 -2.18
C TYR A 112 7.13 0.67 -2.50
N TYR A 113 6.79 0.61 -3.78
CA TYR A 113 5.67 -0.15 -4.29
C TYR A 113 6.20 -1.36 -5.05
N THR A 114 6.04 -2.54 -4.45
CA THR A 114 6.33 -3.82 -5.11
C THR A 114 5.04 -4.38 -5.69
N VAL A 115 4.83 -4.18 -6.99
CA VAL A 115 3.62 -4.52 -7.73
C VAL A 115 3.77 -5.89 -8.41
N TYR A 116 2.72 -6.70 -8.42
CA TYR A 116 2.68 -8.02 -9.04
C TYR A 116 1.70 -8.12 -10.21
N PRO A 117 1.75 -9.21 -11.01
CA PRO A 117 0.84 -9.43 -12.14
C PRO A 117 -0.65 -9.41 -11.77
N ASP A 118 -1.02 -9.79 -10.54
CA ASP A 118 -2.40 -9.75 -10.04
C ASP A 118 -2.90 -8.34 -9.68
N GLY A 119 -2.11 -7.30 -9.93
CA GLY A 119 -2.49 -5.92 -9.65
C GLY A 119 -2.54 -5.58 -8.16
N ILE A 120 -1.94 -6.44 -7.33
CA ILE A 120 -1.71 -6.18 -5.90
C ILE A 120 -0.27 -5.69 -5.73
N ALA A 121 -0.09 -4.76 -4.81
CA ALA A 121 1.21 -4.23 -4.42
C ALA A 121 1.42 -4.31 -2.91
N ILE A 122 2.68 -4.41 -2.51
CA ILE A 122 3.10 -4.04 -1.16
C ILE A 122 3.59 -2.59 -1.21
N ARG A 123 2.95 -1.71 -0.43
CA ARG A 123 3.45 -0.37 -0.10
C ARG A 123 4.30 -0.50 1.16
N LYS A 124 5.58 -0.13 1.07
CA LYS A 124 6.48 0.01 2.21
C LYS A 124 6.80 1.49 2.39
N LEU A 125 6.30 2.10 3.45
CA LEU A 125 6.65 3.46 3.85
C LEU A 125 7.83 3.41 4.81
N VAL A 126 8.84 4.25 4.57
CA VAL A 126 9.97 4.48 5.47
C VAL A 126 10.02 5.96 5.82
N ALA A 127 9.78 6.29 7.09
CA ALA A 127 9.78 7.66 7.57
C ALA A 127 11.16 8.08 8.07
N TRP A 128 11.56 9.30 7.72
CA TRP A 128 12.76 9.97 8.23
C TRP A 128 12.37 11.31 8.86
N PRO A 129 11.74 11.34 10.05
CA PRO A 129 11.38 12.59 10.71
C PRO A 129 12.61 13.45 10.99
N GLY A 130 12.45 14.75 10.72
CA GLY A 130 13.53 15.72 10.80
C GLY A 130 13.88 16.14 12.24
N ASP A 131 15.07 16.71 12.37
CA ASP A 131 15.67 17.21 13.61
C ASP A 131 16.70 18.32 13.37
N LEU A 132 16.74 18.91 12.18
CA LEU A 132 17.72 19.92 11.81
C LEU A 132 17.42 21.28 12.45
N ASN A 133 16.15 21.60 12.64
CA ASN A 133 15.67 22.80 13.33
C ASN A 133 14.27 22.55 13.95
N ASP A 134 13.71 23.59 14.56
CA ASP A 134 12.41 23.62 15.23
C ASP A 134 11.27 24.10 14.31
N PHE A 135 11.49 24.19 12.99
CA PHE A 135 10.48 24.70 12.07
C PHE A 135 9.23 23.80 12.06
N GLY A 136 8.06 24.41 12.23
CA GLY A 136 6.79 23.70 12.42
C GLY A 136 6.54 23.27 13.86
N GLY A 137 7.47 23.47 14.79
CA GLY A 137 7.27 23.22 16.22
C GLY A 137 6.89 21.77 16.53
N ASN A 138 6.00 21.56 17.50
CA ASN A 138 5.59 20.21 17.89
C ASN A 138 4.41 19.71 17.04
N PRO A 139 4.43 18.48 16.52
CA PRO A 139 3.33 17.95 15.70
C PRO A 139 2.08 17.65 16.55
N ASN A 140 0.87 17.76 15.96
CA ASN A 140 -0.34 17.22 16.61
C ASN A 140 -0.49 15.70 16.41
N PHE A 141 -0.05 15.18 15.26
CA PHE A 141 -0.15 13.77 14.89
C PHE A 141 0.90 13.39 13.84
N TRP A 142 1.04 12.09 13.58
CA TRP A 142 1.67 11.57 12.36
C TRP A 142 0.73 10.57 11.69
N GLN A 143 0.30 10.91 10.48
CA GLN A 143 -0.60 10.11 9.65
C GLN A 143 0.22 9.30 8.64
N VAL A 144 -0.22 8.05 8.37
CA VAL A 144 0.51 7.11 7.50
C VAL A 144 -0.38 6.41 6.47
N LEU A 145 -1.69 6.61 6.57
CA LEU A 145 -2.70 6.00 5.71
C LEU A 145 -4.00 6.79 5.77
N GLU A 146 -4.54 7.06 4.61
CA GLU A 146 -5.86 7.60 4.37
C GLU A 146 -6.44 6.91 3.14
N TYR A 147 -7.72 6.58 3.19
CA TYR A 147 -8.42 6.02 2.04
C TYR A 147 -8.95 7.19 1.21
N ILE A 148 -8.24 7.53 0.12
CA ILE A 148 -8.54 8.70 -0.70
C ILE A 148 -8.98 8.26 -2.09
N LEU A 149 -10.19 8.67 -2.48
CA LEU A 149 -10.65 8.59 -3.86
C LEU A 149 -10.33 9.90 -4.58
N ILE A 150 -9.88 9.80 -5.83
CA ILE A 150 -9.55 10.95 -6.67
C ILE A 150 -10.47 10.92 -7.88
N ASN A 151 -11.02 12.08 -8.22
CA ASN A 151 -11.90 12.28 -9.36
C ASN A 151 -11.33 13.35 -10.28
N GLY A 152 -11.15 13.03 -11.55
CA GLY A 152 -10.81 13.99 -12.59
C GLY A 152 -12.05 14.68 -13.16
N VAL A 153 -11.83 15.71 -13.98
CA VAL A 153 -12.88 16.41 -14.73
C VAL A 153 -13.73 15.41 -15.51
N GLY A 154 -15.05 15.55 -15.38
CA GLY A 154 -16.05 14.65 -15.95
C GLY A 154 -16.54 13.56 -15.01
N THR A 155 -15.99 13.46 -13.79
CA THR A 155 -16.43 12.48 -12.79
C THR A 155 -16.77 13.13 -11.45
N ARG A 156 -17.87 12.71 -10.83
CA ARG A 156 -18.29 13.20 -9.50
C ARG A 156 -18.19 12.09 -8.45
N PRO A 157 -17.70 12.39 -7.23
CA PRO A 157 -17.60 11.39 -6.15
C PRO A 157 -18.94 10.72 -5.86
N ASP A 158 -20.04 11.48 -5.77
CA ASP A 158 -21.36 10.95 -5.41
C ASP A 158 -22.06 10.11 -6.51
N GLU A 159 -21.56 10.21 -7.74
CA GLU A 159 -21.97 9.38 -8.86
C GLU A 159 -21.15 8.09 -8.91
N VAL A 160 -19.84 8.17 -8.68
CA VAL A 160 -18.92 7.03 -8.78
C VAL A 160 -18.97 6.09 -7.57
N ILE A 161 -19.25 6.63 -6.38
CA ILE A 161 -19.33 5.87 -5.11
C ILE A 161 -20.62 5.04 -5.05
N ASP A 162 -20.53 3.81 -4.54
CA ASP A 162 -21.69 3.05 -4.12
C ASP A 162 -22.28 3.68 -2.85
N ARG A 163 -23.52 4.19 -2.93
CA ARG A 163 -24.14 4.93 -1.83
C ARG A 163 -24.45 4.05 -0.62
N ASN A 164 -24.60 2.74 -0.79
CA ASN A 164 -24.93 1.82 0.31
C ASN A 164 -23.70 1.21 0.96
N GLU A 165 -22.58 1.17 0.24
CA GLU A 165 -21.32 0.58 0.68
C GLU A 165 -20.15 1.48 0.26
N ALA A 166 -20.20 2.75 0.68
CA ALA A 166 -19.23 3.77 0.26
C ALA A 166 -17.82 3.44 0.76
N PHE A 167 -17.75 3.03 2.03
CA PHE A 167 -16.52 2.54 2.64
C PHE A 167 -16.82 1.35 3.54
N THR A 168 -16.06 0.28 3.37
CA THR A 168 -16.13 -0.92 4.19
C THR A 168 -14.81 -1.10 4.92
N PHE A 169 -14.88 -1.28 6.24
CA PHE A 169 -13.75 -1.61 7.09
C PHE A 169 -13.93 -3.02 7.66
N MET A 170 -13.00 -3.92 7.38
CA MET A 170 -13.15 -5.36 7.61
C MET A 170 -11.95 -5.93 8.36
N ASN A 171 -12.18 -6.99 9.16
CA ASN A 171 -11.15 -7.68 9.93
C ASN A 171 -10.74 -9.04 9.36
N GLU A 172 -9.85 -9.75 10.07
CA GLU A 172 -9.33 -11.06 9.65
C GLU A 172 -10.38 -12.19 9.60
N LYS A 173 -11.55 -11.98 10.21
CA LYS A 173 -12.67 -12.93 10.23
C LYS A 173 -13.73 -12.60 9.17
N GLY A 174 -13.60 -11.47 8.48
CA GLY A 174 -14.59 -10.98 7.53
C GLY A 174 -15.77 -10.25 8.18
N GLU A 175 -15.67 -9.89 9.46
CA GLU A 175 -16.61 -8.99 10.13
C GLU A 175 -16.38 -7.58 9.59
N LYS A 176 -17.47 -6.83 9.34
CA LYS A 176 -17.45 -5.57 8.59
C LYS A 176 -18.17 -4.46 9.32
N ILE A 177 -17.60 -3.27 9.21
CA ILE A 177 -18.26 -1.99 9.40
C ILE A 177 -18.50 -1.41 8.01
N ILE A 178 -19.74 -0.99 7.72
CA ILE A 178 -20.13 -0.45 6.41
C ILE A 178 -20.65 0.97 6.59
N PHE A 179 -20.06 1.90 5.87
CA PHE A 179 -20.49 3.29 5.81
C PHE A 179 -21.17 3.58 4.48
N LYS A 180 -22.26 4.34 4.55
CA LYS A 180 -22.99 4.86 3.39
C LYS A 180 -22.38 6.17 2.91
N TRP A 181 -22.79 6.62 1.73
CA TRP A 181 -22.49 7.97 1.23
C TRP A 181 -23.75 8.86 1.32
N PRO A 182 -23.65 10.08 1.88
CA PRO A 182 -22.47 10.66 2.54
C PRO A 182 -22.12 9.94 3.85
N LEU A 183 -20.88 10.10 4.31
CA LEU A 183 -20.42 9.54 5.59
C LEU A 183 -21.26 10.07 6.75
N PRO A 184 -21.44 9.30 7.83
CA PRO A 184 -22.37 9.64 8.91
C PRO A 184 -21.87 10.73 9.86
N ALA A 185 -20.59 11.12 9.77
CA ALA A 185 -19.97 12.02 10.72
C ALA A 185 -20.15 13.49 10.31
N ASN A 186 -20.48 14.37 11.25
CA ASN A 186 -20.52 15.83 11.00
C ASN A 186 -19.14 16.49 11.12
N ASP A 187 -18.20 15.83 11.80
CA ASP A 187 -16.82 16.25 12.01
C ASP A 187 -15.93 14.99 12.11
N ARG A 188 -14.60 15.12 12.23
CA ARG A 188 -13.67 14.00 12.39
C ARG A 188 -13.94 13.28 13.71
N ILE A 189 -14.45 12.04 13.64
CA ILE A 189 -14.79 11.23 14.82
C ILE A 189 -13.80 10.06 14.96
N PRO A 190 -13.24 9.81 16.16
CA PRO A 190 -12.47 8.60 16.42
C PRO A 190 -13.32 7.35 16.18
N LEU A 191 -12.90 6.47 15.26
CA LEU A 191 -13.70 5.31 14.87
C LEU A 191 -14.04 4.39 16.06
N CYS A 192 -13.13 4.26 17.03
CA CYS A 192 -13.35 3.44 18.22
C CYS A 192 -14.45 3.96 19.16
N GLU A 193 -14.87 5.21 19.01
CA GLU A 193 -15.99 5.77 19.77
C GLU A 193 -17.32 5.14 19.32
N ILE A 194 -17.47 4.94 18.01
CA ILE A 194 -18.66 4.34 17.41
C ILE A 194 -18.55 2.82 17.24
N HIS A 195 -17.32 2.32 17.08
CA HIS A 195 -16.99 0.91 16.85
C HIS A 195 -15.88 0.43 17.80
N PRO A 196 -16.16 0.26 19.11
CA PRO A 196 -15.15 -0.13 20.08
C PRO A 196 -14.55 -1.53 19.82
N GLU A 197 -15.22 -2.38 19.03
CA GLU A 197 -14.76 -3.71 18.64
C GLU A 197 -13.47 -3.70 17.79
N ILE A 198 -13.15 -2.58 17.13
CA ILE A 198 -11.95 -2.50 16.27
C ILE A 198 -10.65 -2.69 17.06
N LYS A 199 -10.66 -2.47 18.38
CA LYS A 199 -9.50 -2.70 19.25
C LYS A 199 -9.06 -4.16 19.27
N ASP A 200 -9.98 -5.09 19.03
CA ASP A 200 -9.72 -6.53 19.14
C ASP A 200 -9.30 -7.14 17.78
N TRP A 201 -9.37 -6.36 16.70
CA TRP A 201 -9.00 -6.80 15.36
C TRP A 201 -7.48 -6.95 15.22
N LYS A 202 -7.06 -7.91 14.41
CA LYS A 202 -5.63 -8.18 14.15
C LYS A 202 -5.19 -7.74 12.76
N ILE A 203 -6.14 -7.58 11.87
CA ILE A 203 -5.94 -7.11 10.51
C ILE A 203 -7.02 -6.06 10.24
N TYR A 204 -6.62 -4.99 9.57
CA TYR A 204 -7.52 -3.93 9.13
C TYR A 204 -7.51 -3.88 7.61
N ILE A 205 -8.70 -3.94 7.00
CA ILE A 205 -8.89 -3.91 5.55
C ILE A 205 -9.91 -2.82 5.24
N GLY A 206 -9.49 -1.70 4.68
CA GLY A 206 -10.41 -0.67 4.17
C GLY A 206 -10.58 -0.80 2.66
N LYS A 207 -11.83 -0.69 2.20
CA LYS A 207 -12.24 -0.81 0.80
C LYS A 207 -13.22 0.31 0.48
N ILE A 208 -13.01 1.00 -0.64
CA ILE A 208 -13.99 1.97 -1.17
C ILE A 208 -14.91 1.25 -2.14
N GLY A 209 -16.23 1.34 -1.94
CA GLY A 209 -17.20 0.76 -2.87
C GLY A 209 -17.50 1.72 -4.01
N LEU A 210 -17.32 1.23 -5.24
CA LEU A 210 -17.51 2.01 -6.47
C LEU A 210 -18.48 1.31 -7.41
N LYS A 211 -19.25 2.10 -8.16
CA LYS A 211 -20.16 1.60 -9.21
C LYS A 211 -19.39 1.30 -10.50
N ASP A 212 -19.70 0.17 -11.13
CA ASP A 212 -19.25 -0.20 -12.49
C ASP A 212 -17.72 -0.20 -12.71
N ARG A 213 -16.93 -0.31 -11.63
CA ARG A 213 -15.46 -0.41 -11.70
C ARG A 213 -14.89 -1.20 -10.51
N PRO A 214 -13.61 -1.59 -10.55
CA PRO A 214 -12.98 -2.29 -9.44
C PRO A 214 -13.00 -1.47 -8.14
N SER A 215 -13.21 -2.13 -7.01
CA SER A 215 -13.16 -1.50 -5.68
C SER A 215 -11.71 -1.50 -5.18
N PRO A 216 -11.10 -0.33 -4.94
CA PRO A 216 -9.76 -0.27 -4.38
C PRO A 216 -9.77 -0.59 -2.89
N PHE A 217 -8.63 -1.07 -2.39
CA PHE A 217 -8.46 -1.36 -0.98
C PHE A 217 -7.01 -1.15 -0.52
N ALA A 218 -6.86 -0.95 0.78
CA ALA A 218 -5.60 -1.06 1.49
C ALA A 218 -5.80 -1.88 2.77
N ALA A 219 -4.77 -2.63 3.16
CA ALA A 219 -4.81 -3.48 4.33
C ALA A 219 -3.48 -3.50 5.07
N PHE A 220 -3.53 -3.69 6.38
CA PHE A 220 -2.33 -3.85 7.20
C PHE A 220 -2.57 -4.75 8.41
N ILE A 221 -1.49 -5.24 8.99
CA ILE A 221 -1.48 -6.16 10.12
C ILE A 221 -1.23 -5.35 11.39
N LYS A 222 -2.06 -5.54 12.41
CA LYS A 222 -1.86 -4.93 13.74
C LYS A 222 -0.77 -5.68 14.49
N ASP A 223 0.47 -5.43 14.09
CA ASP A 223 1.68 -5.95 14.70
C ASP A 223 2.77 -4.88 14.60
N PRO A 224 3.31 -4.38 15.72
CA PRO A 224 4.30 -3.29 15.70
C PRO A 224 5.56 -3.56 14.87
N ARG A 225 5.84 -4.82 14.50
CA ARG A 225 6.96 -5.19 13.63
C ARG A 225 6.71 -4.84 12.16
N PHE A 226 5.45 -4.79 11.74
CA PHE A 226 5.03 -4.51 10.35
C PHE A 226 4.32 -3.17 10.21
N PHE A 227 3.62 -2.76 11.28
CA PHE A 227 2.87 -1.53 11.38
C PHE A 227 3.01 -1.01 12.81
N PRO A 228 4.09 -0.27 13.13
CA PRO A 228 4.24 0.37 14.43
C PRO A 228 3.14 1.42 14.63
N TYR A 229 2.59 1.50 15.84
CA TYR A 229 1.59 2.48 16.22
C TYR A 229 1.70 2.80 17.71
N LYS A 230 1.17 3.96 18.12
CA LYS A 230 0.87 4.26 19.51
C LYS A 230 -0.57 3.86 19.83
N PRO A 231 -0.83 3.33 21.04
CA PRO A 231 -2.20 3.07 21.49
C PRO A 231 -3.09 4.30 21.32
N CYS A 232 -4.35 4.06 20.95
CA CYS A 232 -5.31 5.12 20.66
C CYS A 232 -5.51 6.02 21.90
N ILE A 233 -5.27 7.32 21.73
CA ILE A 233 -5.34 8.30 22.83
C ILE A 233 -6.76 8.56 23.34
N TYR A 234 -7.78 8.19 22.57
CA TYR A 234 -9.18 8.47 22.91
C TYR A 234 -9.78 7.40 23.82
N CYS A 235 -9.48 6.13 23.56
CA CYS A 235 -10.02 5.00 24.34
C CYS A 235 -8.95 4.23 25.14
N ASN A 236 -7.67 4.59 24.99
CA ASN A 236 -6.50 3.88 25.53
C ASN A 236 -6.41 2.40 25.10
N GLY A 237 -7.04 2.04 23.99
CA GLY A 237 -7.04 0.70 23.42
C GLY A 237 -5.76 0.39 22.65
N ASP A 238 -5.40 -0.88 22.60
CA ASP A 238 -4.27 -1.39 21.81
C ASP A 238 -4.63 -1.50 20.32
N HIS A 239 -4.75 -0.34 19.68
CA HIS A 239 -4.93 -0.17 18.24
C HIS A 239 -4.45 1.23 17.81
N PRO A 240 -4.10 1.44 16.53
CA PRO A 240 -3.80 2.77 16.01
C PRO A 240 -5.05 3.67 16.07
N PHE A 241 -4.84 4.98 16.06
CA PHE A 241 -5.94 5.91 15.91
C PHE A 241 -6.50 5.85 14.49
N PHE A 242 -7.83 5.90 14.37
CA PHE A 242 -8.54 6.04 13.10
C PHE A 242 -9.54 7.18 13.18
N GLY A 243 -9.44 8.16 12.29
CA GLY A 243 -10.39 9.26 12.15
C GLY A 243 -11.35 9.01 10.99
N LEU A 244 -12.66 8.98 11.28
CA LEU A 244 -13.70 8.96 10.27
C LEU A 244 -13.92 10.39 9.75
N PHE A 245 -13.83 10.57 8.43
CA PHE A 245 -14.04 11.88 7.81
C PHE A 245 -15.53 12.29 7.83
N HIS A 246 -15.75 13.61 7.75
CA HIS A 246 -17.08 14.19 7.78
C HIS A 246 -17.85 13.99 6.46
N ALA A 247 -19.16 14.20 6.52
CA ALA A 247 -20.06 14.16 5.38
C ALA A 247 -19.60 15.16 4.32
N ASN A 248 -19.28 14.66 3.12
CA ASN A 248 -18.79 15.46 1.98
C ASN A 248 -17.37 16.03 2.14
N ALA A 249 -16.44 15.30 2.76
CA ALA A 249 -15.01 15.62 2.78
C ALA A 249 -14.38 15.57 1.37
N VAL A 250 -14.77 16.51 0.51
CA VAL A 250 -14.35 16.64 -0.90
C VAL A 250 -13.54 17.91 -1.05
N TRP A 251 -12.33 17.77 -1.56
CA TRP A 251 -11.33 18.83 -1.60
C TRP A 251 -10.84 19.08 -3.01
N LYS A 252 -10.48 20.33 -3.32
CA LYS A 252 -9.97 20.76 -4.64
C LYS A 252 -8.52 21.21 -4.66
N HIS A 253 -7.85 21.30 -3.53
CA HIS A 253 -6.44 21.74 -3.47
C HIS A 253 -5.46 20.72 -4.10
N TRP A 254 -5.93 19.51 -4.41
CA TRP A 254 -5.19 18.43 -5.07
C TRP A 254 -6.18 17.43 -5.73
N PRO A 255 -5.82 16.70 -6.80
CA PRO A 255 -4.60 16.79 -7.62
C PRO A 255 -4.68 17.86 -8.71
N ALA A 256 -3.60 18.02 -9.47
CA ALA A 256 -3.52 18.87 -10.66
C ALA A 256 -3.93 20.34 -10.43
N ASN A 257 -3.75 20.82 -9.20
CA ASN A 257 -4.05 22.19 -8.81
C ASN A 257 -2.76 22.91 -8.39
N PRO A 258 -2.34 23.99 -9.09
CA PRO A 258 -1.13 24.73 -8.76
C PRO A 258 -1.33 25.77 -7.64
N MET A 259 -2.49 25.82 -6.99
CA MET A 259 -2.80 26.77 -5.92
C MET A 259 -1.77 26.68 -4.79
N GLU A 260 -1.20 27.82 -4.40
CA GLU A 260 -0.26 27.93 -3.27
C GLU A 260 -0.77 28.86 -2.16
N ASN A 261 -1.91 29.54 -2.37
CA ASN A 261 -2.46 30.56 -1.47
C ASN A 261 -3.58 30.00 -0.56
N PHE A 262 -3.30 28.92 0.15
CA PHE A 262 -4.21 28.33 1.11
C PHE A 262 -3.47 27.83 2.36
N ILE A 263 -4.21 27.51 3.41
CA ILE A 263 -3.71 26.89 4.63
C ILE A 263 -4.48 25.59 4.81
N LEU A 264 -3.78 24.53 5.22
CA LEU A 264 -4.32 23.19 5.45
C LEU A 264 -4.93 22.53 4.21
N ALA A 265 -6.14 22.94 3.82
CA ALA A 265 -6.88 22.35 2.70
C ALA A 265 -7.84 23.38 2.06
N VAL A 266 -8.42 23.03 0.91
CA VAL A 266 -9.48 23.80 0.25
C VAL A 266 -10.59 22.86 -0.18
N GLU A 267 -11.79 23.11 0.35
CA GLU A 267 -13.02 22.37 0.04
C GLU A 267 -13.49 22.62 -1.39
N ALA A 268 -14.12 21.62 -1.99
CA ALA A 268 -14.81 21.74 -3.26
C ALA A 268 -16.32 21.86 -3.00
N GLU A 269 -16.93 22.94 -3.48
CA GLU A 269 -18.38 23.08 -3.45
C GLU A 269 -19.03 22.03 -4.36
N GLU A 270 -20.26 21.61 -4.05
CA GLU A 270 -20.94 20.53 -4.79
C GLU A 270 -21.11 20.87 -6.29
N GLU A 271 -21.28 22.15 -6.64
CA GLU A 271 -21.37 22.62 -8.02
C GLU A 271 -20.04 22.52 -8.77
N GLU A 272 -18.91 22.41 -8.07
CA GLU A 272 -17.58 22.24 -8.66
C GLU A 272 -17.26 20.76 -8.93
N TRP A 273 -17.93 19.82 -8.26
CA TRP A 273 -17.65 18.40 -8.44
C TRP A 273 -17.87 17.98 -9.91
N GLY A 274 -16.85 17.33 -10.48
CA GLY A 274 -16.80 16.93 -11.90
C GLY A 274 -16.40 18.05 -12.87
N LYS A 275 -16.27 19.30 -12.41
CA LYS A 275 -15.76 20.43 -13.23
C LYS A 275 -14.29 20.72 -12.98
N ILE A 276 -13.76 20.28 -11.86
CA ILE A 276 -12.36 20.37 -11.46
C ILE A 276 -11.92 19.02 -10.89
N PRO A 277 -10.61 18.71 -10.92
CA PRO A 277 -10.13 17.55 -10.18
C PRO A 277 -10.34 17.74 -8.67
N THR A 278 -10.78 16.68 -8.01
CA THR A 278 -11.04 16.64 -6.57
C THR A 278 -10.51 15.36 -5.96
N HIS A 279 -10.38 15.34 -4.63
CA HIS A 279 -10.24 14.11 -3.88
C HIS A 279 -11.26 14.03 -2.73
N THR A 280 -11.52 12.82 -2.26
CA THR A 280 -12.52 12.50 -1.24
C THR A 280 -11.94 11.51 -0.24
N SER A 281 -11.97 11.90 1.02
CA SER A 281 -11.37 11.18 2.14
C SER A 281 -12.42 10.37 2.91
N PHE A 282 -12.10 9.12 3.27
CA PHE A 282 -13.05 8.25 3.96
C PHE A 282 -12.67 7.96 5.42
N LEU A 283 -11.46 7.48 5.64
CA LEU A 283 -10.92 7.13 6.95
C LEU A 283 -9.41 7.35 6.91
N ASP A 284 -8.85 7.89 7.98
CA ASP A 284 -7.40 7.94 8.19
C ASP A 284 -6.92 6.95 9.26
N CYS A 285 -5.60 6.76 9.34
CA CYS A 285 -4.91 5.97 10.33
C CYS A 285 -3.58 6.64 10.71
N ASN A 286 -3.43 6.95 11.99
CA ASN A 286 -2.23 7.61 12.50
C ASN A 286 -1.27 6.61 13.14
N TYR A 287 0.03 6.85 12.95
CA TYR A 287 1.05 6.29 13.84
C TYR A 287 0.80 6.75 15.28
N THR A 288 0.61 8.05 15.46
CA THR A 288 0.37 8.68 16.75
C THR A 288 -0.56 9.88 16.57
N SER A 289 -1.48 10.05 17.52
CA SER A 289 -2.23 11.29 17.71
C SER A 289 -1.86 11.94 19.05
N VAL A 290 -0.77 11.48 19.69
CA VAL A 290 -0.23 12.11 20.90
C VAL A 290 0.52 13.36 20.46
N PRO A 291 0.15 14.57 20.94
CA PRO A 291 0.87 15.78 20.59
C PRO A 291 2.35 15.70 20.99
N ALA A 292 3.21 16.29 20.16
CA ALA A 292 4.68 16.28 20.26
C ALA A 292 5.37 14.91 20.09
N ASP A 293 4.63 13.81 19.91
CA ASP A 293 5.21 12.50 19.65
C ASP A 293 5.65 12.39 18.18
N VAL A 294 6.82 11.78 17.96
CA VAL A 294 7.45 11.68 16.64
C VAL A 294 7.87 10.23 16.42
N PRO A 295 7.62 9.63 15.24
CA PRO A 295 8.09 8.30 14.95
C PRO A 295 9.62 8.24 14.96
N PRO A 296 10.23 7.10 15.31
CA PRO A 296 11.68 6.94 15.19
C PRO A 296 12.14 7.13 13.73
N LYS A 297 13.36 7.67 13.55
CA LYS A 297 13.99 7.70 12.22
C LYS A 297 14.16 6.29 11.65
N GLY A 298 13.77 6.10 10.40
CA GLY A 298 13.80 4.80 9.71
C GLY A 298 12.65 3.88 10.12
N CYS A 299 11.59 4.41 10.73
CA CYS A 299 10.39 3.66 11.06
C CYS A 299 9.69 3.18 9.77
N VAL A 300 9.16 1.95 9.78
CA VAL A 300 8.64 1.28 8.58
C VAL A 300 7.20 0.83 8.79
N TRP A 301 6.35 1.07 7.79
CA TRP A 301 4.98 0.54 7.72
C TRP A 301 4.79 -0.25 6.43
N LEU A 302 4.13 -1.40 6.53
CA LEU A 302 3.81 -2.26 5.41
C LEU A 302 2.29 -2.33 5.20
N PHE A 303 1.90 -2.17 3.95
CA PHE A 303 0.51 -2.26 3.51
C PHE A 303 0.39 -3.16 2.29
N LEU A 304 -0.74 -3.84 2.18
CA LEU A 304 -1.15 -4.49 0.95
C LEU A 304 -2.19 -3.59 0.27
N VAL A 305 -1.95 -3.22 -0.98
CA VAL A 305 -2.71 -2.21 -1.73
C VAL A 305 -3.09 -2.77 -3.09
N GLY A 306 -4.32 -2.51 -3.55
CA GLY A 306 -4.75 -2.92 -4.88
C GLY A 306 -6.22 -2.64 -5.12
N ALA A 307 -6.82 -3.41 -6.01
CA ALA A 307 -8.25 -3.38 -6.25
C ALA A 307 -8.80 -4.80 -6.48
N SER A 308 -10.12 -4.94 -6.40
CA SER A 308 -10.83 -6.18 -6.70
C SER A 308 -11.97 -5.94 -7.68
N GLU A 309 -12.10 -6.82 -8.68
CA GLU A 309 -13.26 -6.83 -9.57
C GLU A 309 -14.53 -7.14 -8.77
N LYS A 310 -15.64 -6.43 -9.05
CA LYS A 310 -16.95 -6.65 -8.43
C LYS A 310 -16.98 -6.54 -6.90
N SER A 311 -16.00 -5.89 -6.28
CA SER A 311 -15.98 -5.69 -4.82
C SER A 311 -15.95 -7.02 -4.02
N ASP A 312 -15.20 -8.03 -4.50
CA ASP A 312 -15.16 -9.36 -3.87
C ASP A 312 -14.36 -9.37 -2.56
N ASP A 313 -15.06 -9.16 -1.44
CA ASP A 313 -14.46 -9.16 -0.10
C ASP A 313 -13.79 -10.48 0.27
N LYS A 314 -14.29 -11.60 -0.25
CA LYS A 314 -13.70 -12.92 0.04
C LYS A 314 -12.35 -13.04 -0.66
N GLN A 315 -12.26 -12.56 -1.90
CA GLN A 315 -10.99 -12.49 -2.62
C GLN A 315 -9.99 -11.62 -1.88
N ILE A 316 -10.37 -10.38 -1.51
CA ILE A 316 -9.51 -9.45 -0.77
C ILE A 316 -9.02 -10.09 0.54
N LEU A 317 -9.94 -10.64 1.33
CA LEU A 317 -9.60 -11.29 2.60
C LEU A 317 -8.63 -12.45 2.41
N ASN A 318 -8.81 -13.31 1.39
CA ASN A 318 -7.90 -14.41 1.12
C ASN A 318 -6.48 -13.92 0.78
N VAL A 319 -6.34 -12.86 -0.03
CA VAL A 319 -5.02 -12.30 -0.35
C VAL A 319 -4.35 -11.72 0.90
N VAL A 320 -5.11 -10.97 1.71
CA VAL A 320 -4.58 -10.37 2.94
C VAL A 320 -4.15 -11.45 3.95
N LYS A 321 -4.96 -12.50 4.15
CA LYS A 321 -4.59 -13.62 5.04
C LYS A 321 -3.38 -14.39 4.51
N SER A 322 -3.28 -14.61 3.20
CA SER A 322 -2.11 -15.22 2.57
C SER A 322 -0.82 -14.43 2.80
N TRP A 323 -0.90 -13.10 2.84
CA TRP A 323 0.26 -12.25 3.10
C TRP A 323 0.59 -12.18 4.59
N ALA A 324 -0.42 -12.08 5.45
CA ALA A 324 -0.25 -11.95 6.89
C ALA A 324 0.26 -13.24 7.55
N VAL A 325 -0.21 -14.40 7.07
CA VAL A 325 0.10 -15.72 7.61
C VAL A 325 0.69 -16.58 6.49
N PRO A 326 1.99 -16.40 6.17
CA PRO A 326 2.64 -17.16 5.10
C PRO A 326 2.69 -18.66 5.44
N ALA A 327 2.78 -19.48 4.40
CA ALA A 327 3.01 -20.91 4.56
C ALA A 327 4.32 -21.19 5.29
N LYS A 328 4.34 -22.33 5.99
CA LYS A 328 5.59 -22.89 6.48
C LYS A 328 6.34 -23.52 5.31
N ILE A 329 7.65 -23.27 5.26
CA ILE A 329 8.56 -23.90 4.29
C ILE A 329 9.33 -25.02 4.98
N GLN A 330 9.46 -26.15 4.29
CA GLN A 330 10.36 -27.24 4.67
C GLN A 330 11.22 -27.65 3.49
N THR A 331 12.51 -27.35 3.58
CA THR A 331 13.56 -27.69 2.62
C THR A 331 14.20 -29.04 2.92
N GLY A 332 14.07 -29.55 4.16
CA GLY A 332 14.77 -30.74 4.64
C GLY A 332 16.14 -30.45 5.24
N TYR A 333 16.58 -29.18 5.20
CA TYR A 333 17.85 -28.69 5.74
C TYR A 333 17.71 -27.97 7.08
N GLU A 334 16.51 -27.93 7.65
CA GLU A 334 16.23 -27.32 8.96
C GLU A 334 16.86 -28.12 10.12
N SER A 335 17.23 -27.42 11.19
CA SER A 335 17.68 -28.04 12.43
C SER A 335 16.59 -28.92 13.03
N ARG A 336 16.92 -30.17 13.33
CA ARG A 336 16.04 -31.09 14.07
C ARG A 336 15.94 -30.78 15.56
N ARG A 337 16.82 -29.92 16.09
CA ARG A 337 16.94 -29.65 17.52
C ARG A 337 16.33 -28.31 17.93
N LEU A 338 16.40 -27.31 17.07
CA LEU A 338 15.99 -25.93 17.38
C LEU A 338 14.96 -25.46 16.36
N SER A 339 13.92 -24.77 16.85
CA SER A 339 12.76 -24.39 16.06
C SER A 339 12.85 -23.00 15.40
N TRP A 340 13.84 -22.17 15.76
CA TRP A 340 14.07 -20.88 15.12
C TRP A 340 15.03 -21.06 13.93
N GLY A 341 14.60 -20.76 12.70
CA GLY A 341 15.36 -20.40 11.49
C GLY A 341 16.67 -21.12 11.08
N LEU A 342 17.18 -22.07 11.85
CA LEU A 342 18.48 -22.69 11.65
C LEU A 342 18.35 -23.72 10.54
N SER A 343 19.11 -23.52 9.48
CA SER A 343 19.26 -24.48 8.40
C SER A 343 20.72 -24.57 7.97
N HIS A 344 21.11 -25.71 7.40
CA HIS A 344 22.43 -25.89 6.78
C HIS A 344 22.32 -26.81 5.56
N GLY A 345 22.98 -26.44 4.47
CA GLY A 345 22.97 -27.23 3.25
C GLY A 345 22.91 -26.38 1.99
N PRO A 346 22.69 -27.02 0.83
CA PRO A 346 22.66 -26.35 -0.46
C PRO A 346 21.40 -25.50 -0.69
N ILE A 347 20.34 -25.69 0.09
CA ILE A 347 19.10 -24.91 0.00
C ILE A 347 18.84 -24.27 1.37
N LEU A 348 18.89 -22.94 1.43
CA LEU A 348 18.62 -22.17 2.63
C LEU A 348 17.32 -21.39 2.45
N TYR A 349 16.36 -21.57 3.35
CA TYR A 349 15.18 -20.70 3.44
C TYR A 349 15.46 -19.58 4.44
N GLU A 350 15.51 -18.33 3.94
CA GLU A 350 15.86 -17.14 4.73
C GLU A 350 14.63 -16.41 5.28
N GLY A 351 13.44 -16.96 5.05
CA GLY A 351 12.19 -16.47 5.63
C GLY A 351 11.24 -15.84 4.60
N TYR A 352 10.16 -15.28 5.12
CA TYR A 352 9.16 -14.59 4.32
C TYR A 352 9.38 -13.08 4.41
N CYS A 353 9.73 -12.45 3.29
CA CYS A 353 9.91 -11.01 3.19
C CYS A 353 8.55 -10.32 3.00
N TYR A 354 7.97 -9.84 4.11
CA TYR A 354 6.66 -9.18 4.10
C TYR A 354 6.60 -7.96 3.18
N SER A 355 7.69 -7.19 3.05
CA SER A 355 7.77 -6.02 2.16
C SER A 355 7.83 -6.38 0.67
N GLU A 356 8.06 -7.64 0.34
CA GLU A 356 8.13 -8.17 -1.03
C GLU A 356 7.21 -9.39 -1.22
N ARG A 357 6.24 -9.64 -0.32
CA ARG A 357 5.29 -10.78 -0.39
C ARG A 357 5.96 -12.12 -0.80
N ALA A 358 7.22 -12.34 -0.44
CA ALA A 358 8.07 -13.36 -1.07
C ALA A 358 8.72 -14.30 -0.07
N TYR A 359 8.73 -15.58 -0.39
CA TYR A 359 9.56 -16.59 0.27
C TYR A 359 10.97 -16.50 -0.29
N VAL A 360 11.94 -16.22 0.58
CA VAL A 360 13.32 -15.95 0.19
C VAL A 360 14.16 -17.21 0.40
N PHE A 361 14.86 -17.61 -0.65
CA PHE A 361 15.77 -18.74 -0.67
C PHE A 361 17.15 -18.29 -1.13
N ARG A 362 18.18 -18.98 -0.65
CA ARG A 362 19.54 -18.89 -1.16
C ARG A 362 20.06 -20.28 -1.47
N LEU A 363 20.64 -20.42 -2.66
CA LEU A 363 21.26 -21.67 -3.11
C LEU A 363 22.78 -21.64 -2.92
N GLU A 364 23.35 -22.79 -2.57
CA GLU A 364 24.79 -22.97 -2.39
C GLU A 364 25.22 -24.29 -3.04
N GLY A 365 25.97 -24.22 -4.15
CA GLY A 365 26.45 -25.43 -4.84
C GLY A 365 25.36 -26.30 -5.48
N THR A 366 24.17 -25.75 -5.74
CA THR A 366 23.06 -26.40 -6.45
C THR A 366 22.38 -25.43 -7.41
N GLU A 367 21.84 -25.96 -8.50
CA GLU A 367 20.98 -25.23 -9.45
C GLU A 367 19.50 -25.58 -9.27
N LYS A 368 19.19 -26.48 -8.33
CA LYS A 368 17.83 -26.97 -8.06
C LYS A 368 17.36 -26.49 -6.69
N LEU A 369 16.17 -25.91 -6.65
CA LEU A 369 15.43 -25.58 -5.43
C LEU A 369 14.28 -26.59 -5.25
N GLU A 370 14.26 -27.29 -4.12
CA GLU A 370 13.19 -28.22 -3.74
C GLU A 370 12.74 -27.96 -2.30
N PHE A 371 11.43 -27.85 -2.08
CA PHE A 371 10.85 -27.65 -0.75
C PHE A 371 9.38 -28.07 -0.70
N ASN A 372 8.86 -28.28 0.51
CA ASN A 372 7.42 -28.37 0.76
C ASN A 372 6.90 -26.99 1.16
N LEU A 373 5.89 -26.50 0.44
CA LEU A 373 5.05 -25.37 0.82
C LEU A 373 3.89 -25.93 1.66
N ILE A 374 3.79 -25.51 2.91
CA ILE A 374 2.78 -26.01 3.86
C ILE A 374 1.89 -24.83 4.26
N PRO A 375 0.74 -24.63 3.58
CA PRO A 375 -0.22 -23.59 3.92
C PRO A 375 -0.66 -23.66 5.39
N VAL A 376 -0.62 -22.50 6.06
CA VAL A 376 -1.27 -22.30 7.38
C VAL A 376 -2.62 -21.64 7.15
N GLU A 377 -2.61 -20.57 6.35
CA GLU A 377 -3.75 -20.05 5.62
C GLU A 377 -3.58 -20.40 4.13
N LYS A 378 -4.67 -20.30 3.37
CA LYS A 378 -4.61 -20.45 1.91
C LYS A 378 -3.54 -19.51 1.33
N VAL A 379 -2.60 -20.05 0.57
CA VAL A 379 -1.57 -19.24 -0.11
C VAL A 379 -2.10 -18.80 -1.47
N ILE A 380 -2.14 -17.49 -1.71
CA ILE A 380 -2.57 -16.90 -2.97
C ILE A 380 -1.35 -16.34 -3.70
N ASN A 381 -1.19 -16.77 -4.94
CA ASN A 381 -0.18 -16.30 -5.88
C ASN A 381 1.24 -16.16 -5.27
N PRO A 382 1.84 -17.24 -4.75
CA PRO A 382 3.10 -17.14 -4.02
C PRO A 382 4.23 -16.60 -4.89
N VAL A 383 5.13 -15.86 -4.24
CA VAL A 383 6.35 -15.32 -4.85
C VAL A 383 7.57 -16.00 -4.24
N PHE A 384 8.46 -16.48 -5.08
CA PHE A 384 9.74 -17.06 -4.68
C PHE A 384 10.86 -16.13 -5.15
N LYS A 385 11.75 -15.75 -4.22
CA LYS A 385 12.98 -15.02 -4.52
C LYS A 385 14.15 -15.95 -4.23
N VAL A 386 14.92 -16.29 -5.25
CA VAL A 386 16.00 -17.28 -5.17
C VAL A 386 17.33 -16.59 -5.47
N GLU A 387 18.13 -16.37 -4.44
CA GLU A 387 19.49 -15.87 -4.54
C GLU A 387 20.46 -16.97 -4.99
N ASN A 388 21.54 -16.58 -5.67
CA ASN A 388 22.56 -17.48 -6.22
C ASN A 388 22.01 -18.53 -7.20
N TRP A 389 20.90 -18.23 -7.87
CA TRP A 389 20.41 -19.07 -8.96
C TRP A 389 21.41 -19.06 -10.13
N SER A 390 21.94 -20.24 -10.45
CA SER A 390 22.87 -20.47 -11.56
C SER A 390 22.26 -21.24 -12.73
N GLY A 391 21.04 -21.77 -12.55
CA GLY A 391 20.24 -22.36 -13.61
C GLY A 391 19.86 -21.33 -14.69
N LYS A 392 19.33 -21.83 -15.81
CA LYS A 392 18.86 -20.97 -16.90
C LYS A 392 17.43 -20.50 -16.64
N GLU A 393 16.55 -20.68 -17.63
CA GLU A 393 15.12 -20.48 -17.49
C GLU A 393 14.53 -21.52 -16.52
N PRO A 394 13.81 -21.09 -15.47
CA PRO A 394 13.27 -22.00 -14.48
C PRO A 394 12.11 -22.84 -15.03
N HIS A 395 12.09 -24.11 -14.67
CA HIS A 395 10.93 -24.97 -14.79
C HIS A 395 10.34 -25.26 -13.41
N ILE A 396 9.04 -24.99 -13.24
CA ILE A 396 8.34 -25.21 -11.99
C ILE A 396 7.57 -26.52 -12.05
N ILE A 397 7.78 -27.37 -11.05
CA ILE A 397 7.08 -28.64 -10.87
C ILE A 397 6.38 -28.59 -9.51
N VAL A 398 5.08 -28.89 -9.51
CA VAL A 398 4.24 -28.98 -8.31
C VAL A 398 3.71 -30.40 -8.21
N ASP A 399 4.03 -31.09 -7.12
CA ASP A 399 3.62 -32.47 -6.86
C ASP A 399 3.95 -33.45 -8.00
N GLY A 400 5.06 -33.19 -8.69
CA GLY A 400 5.53 -34.01 -9.82
C GLY A 400 4.98 -33.59 -11.19
N GLU A 401 4.05 -32.64 -11.24
CA GLU A 401 3.49 -32.12 -12.49
C GLU A 401 4.14 -30.80 -12.89
N LYS A 402 4.60 -30.71 -14.14
CA LYS A 402 5.20 -29.48 -14.69
C LYS A 402 4.11 -28.42 -14.89
N MET A 403 4.33 -27.23 -14.34
CA MET A 403 3.42 -26.10 -14.53
C MET A 403 3.52 -25.55 -15.97
N GLY A 404 2.39 -25.16 -16.54
CA GLY A 404 2.36 -24.45 -17.82
C GLY A 404 2.96 -23.05 -17.69
N GLU A 405 3.56 -22.55 -18.78
CA GLU A 405 4.21 -21.23 -18.82
C GLU A 405 3.26 -20.07 -18.50
N GLU A 406 1.96 -20.22 -18.80
CA GLU A 406 0.97 -19.20 -18.44
C GLU A 406 0.68 -19.12 -16.94
N SER A 407 1.00 -20.17 -16.17
CA SER A 407 0.71 -20.29 -14.74
C SER A 407 1.76 -19.66 -13.84
N PHE A 408 2.84 -19.11 -14.40
CA PHE A 408 3.83 -18.36 -13.64
C PHE A 408 4.45 -17.25 -14.48
N ARG A 409 5.14 -16.34 -13.82
CA ARG A 409 6.00 -15.32 -14.42
C ARG A 409 7.34 -15.40 -13.71
N TRP A 410 8.42 -15.17 -14.42
CA TRP A 410 9.74 -15.11 -13.82
C TRP A 410 10.59 -14.00 -14.42
N GLN A 411 11.56 -13.53 -13.66
CA GLN A 411 12.57 -12.56 -14.12
C GLN A 411 13.82 -12.64 -13.24
N PHE A 412 14.93 -12.12 -13.72
CA PHE A 412 16.09 -11.81 -12.87
C PHE A 412 16.05 -10.33 -12.48
N ASP A 413 16.22 -10.03 -11.19
CA ASP A 413 16.32 -8.65 -10.68
C ASP A 413 17.77 -8.11 -10.69
N GLY A 414 18.68 -8.83 -11.35
CA GLY A 414 20.12 -8.58 -11.38
C GLY A 414 20.92 -9.36 -10.33
N ARG A 415 20.28 -9.80 -9.24
CA ARG A 415 20.91 -10.63 -8.19
C ARG A 415 20.20 -11.95 -7.94
N SER A 416 18.89 -11.98 -8.11
CA SER A 416 18.03 -13.08 -7.71
C SER A 416 17.09 -13.44 -8.85
N LEU A 417 16.76 -14.73 -8.93
CA LEU A 417 15.62 -15.18 -9.71
C LEU A 417 14.34 -14.87 -8.92
N ILE A 418 13.38 -14.20 -9.55
CA ILE A 418 12.06 -13.90 -9.01
C ILE A 418 11.04 -14.71 -9.78
N ILE A 419 10.19 -15.44 -9.07
CA ILE A 419 9.12 -16.24 -9.64
C ILE A 419 7.82 -15.85 -8.95
N TRP A 420 6.82 -15.44 -9.73
CA TRP A 420 5.44 -15.26 -9.28
C TRP A 420 4.61 -16.40 -9.86
N VAL A 421 3.93 -17.17 -9.02
CA VAL A 421 3.10 -18.31 -9.45
C VAL A 421 1.64 -17.92 -9.35
N LYS A 422 0.87 -18.10 -10.43
CA LYS A 422 -0.59 -17.91 -10.42
C LYS A 422 -1.26 -19.14 -9.83
N GLY A 423 -1.99 -18.99 -8.72
CA GLY A 423 -2.75 -20.09 -8.16
C GLY A 423 -3.06 -19.96 -6.67
N GLU A 424 -3.77 -20.97 -6.16
CA GLU A 424 -4.13 -21.10 -4.75
C GLU A 424 -3.61 -22.43 -4.20
N PHE A 425 -2.89 -22.39 -3.07
CA PHE A 425 -2.41 -23.58 -2.39
C PHE A 425 -3.11 -23.71 -1.03
N ILE A 426 -3.94 -24.75 -0.90
CA ILE A 426 -4.73 -25.04 0.31
C ILE A 426 -4.13 -26.21 1.09
N ASN A 427 -3.57 -27.18 0.37
CA ASN A 427 -2.89 -28.34 0.95
C ASN A 427 -1.38 -28.18 0.81
N GLN A 428 -0.63 -28.99 1.57
CA GLN A 428 0.81 -29.11 1.36
C GLN A 428 1.09 -29.49 -0.10
N ALA A 429 2.05 -28.80 -0.70
CA ALA A 429 2.53 -29.07 -2.06
C ALA A 429 4.06 -29.18 -2.06
N LYS A 430 4.59 -30.16 -2.77
CA LYS A 430 6.01 -30.27 -3.05
C LYS A 430 6.34 -29.41 -4.27
N ILE A 431 7.17 -28.40 -4.09
CA ILE A 431 7.61 -27.49 -5.16
C ILE A 431 9.06 -27.82 -5.52
N THR A 432 9.32 -27.89 -6.81
CA THR A 432 10.65 -28.00 -7.38
C THR A 432 10.83 -26.95 -8.47
N ILE A 433 11.97 -26.27 -8.46
CA ILE A 433 12.41 -25.33 -9.48
C ILE A 433 13.78 -25.80 -9.95
N GLU A 434 13.91 -26.07 -11.26
CA GLU A 434 15.12 -26.56 -11.94
C GLU A 434 15.45 -25.77 -13.20
#